data_AF-A0A1C6GRV5-F1
#
_entry.id   AF-A0A1C6GRV5-F1
#
_cell.length_a   1.000
_cell.length_b   1.000
_cell.length_c   1.000
_cell.angle_alpha   90.00
_cell.angle_beta   90.00
_cell.angle_gamma   90.00
#
_symmetry.space_group_name_H-M   'P 1'
#
loop_
_entity.id
_entity.type
_entity.pdbx_description
1 polymer ?
#
loop_
_entity_poly.entity_id
_entity_poly.type
_entity_poly.pdbx_seq_one_letter_code
_entity_poly.pdbx_strand_id
1 'polypeptide(L)'
;MMNKMIKKLSAVAIAAAMTLSTGVAAQAATLKVYFREWHQGTTSNTYLGTEDLTTFGTEPVLEVSGVESTITYKQALEKAAAQTKYNGKYSFVWDKDHAEYLSAIKIGNETWGIKGGNTEEEYDDNDQMIGAIWVGSAWSWYPGDKLTLKDTSSYPKTTLGETYLPVKSVGNDKEVVSMVLSYDETRFGWGTKADKTGTN
;
A
#
# COMPACT_ATOMS: atom_id res chain seq x y z
N MET A 1 74.32 -29.31 8.41
CA MET A 1 73.64 -30.45 9.05
C MET A 1 72.25 -30.01 9.49
N MET A 2 71.23 -30.64 8.92
CA MET A 2 69.81 -30.37 9.17
C MET A 2 69.32 -31.34 10.24
N ASN A 3 68.87 -30.84 11.40
CA ASN A 3 68.35 -31.70 12.45
C ASN A 3 66.89 -32.06 12.13
N LYS A 4 66.70 -33.28 11.64
CA LYS A 4 65.39 -33.93 11.51
C LYS A 4 65.04 -34.54 12.87
N MET A 5 63.84 -34.24 13.38
CA MET A 5 62.90 -35.15 14.04
C MET A 5 62.15 -34.49 15.21
N ILE A 6 60.93 -34.02 14.95
CA ILE A 6 59.76 -34.44 15.72
C ILE A 6 58.70 -34.83 14.70
N LYS A 7 58.42 -36.14 14.63
CA LYS A 7 57.42 -36.77 13.77
C LYS A 7 56.09 -36.82 14.54
N LYS A 8 55.00 -36.54 13.81
CA LYS A 8 53.61 -36.99 14.03
C LYS A 8 52.84 -36.36 15.19
N LEU A 9 51.82 -35.56 14.82
CA LEU A 9 50.47 -35.63 15.36
C LEU A 9 49.49 -35.11 14.28
N SER A 10 48.50 -35.96 13.97
CA SER A 10 47.16 -35.65 13.39
C SER A 10 47.09 -34.77 12.13
N ALA A 11 46.92 -35.30 10.92
CA ALA A 11 45.64 -35.79 10.38
C ALA A 11 44.44 -34.87 10.69
N VAL A 12 44.20 -33.86 9.85
CA VAL A 12 42.88 -33.55 9.28
C VAL A 12 43.11 -32.82 7.97
N ALA A 13 42.79 -33.45 6.84
CA ALA A 13 42.44 -32.73 5.63
C ALA A 13 41.10 -32.03 5.92
N ILE A 14 41.16 -30.81 6.46
CA ILE A 14 39.95 -30.02 6.70
C ILE A 14 39.49 -29.52 5.34
N ALA A 15 38.42 -30.14 4.87
CA ALA A 15 37.48 -29.56 3.94
C ALA A 15 37.10 -28.15 4.43
N ALA A 16 37.82 -27.15 3.94
CA ALA A 16 37.33 -25.78 3.84
C ALA A 16 37.02 -25.48 2.36
N ALA A 17 36.35 -26.44 1.72
CA ALA A 17 35.55 -26.23 0.52
C ALA A 17 34.08 -25.91 0.88
N MET A 18 33.82 -25.33 2.06
CA MET A 18 32.47 -25.05 2.56
C MET A 18 32.30 -23.65 3.16
N THR A 19 32.98 -22.64 2.62
CA THR A 19 32.58 -21.23 2.81
C THR A 19 32.23 -20.55 1.48
N LEU A 20 31.62 -21.32 0.58
CA LEU A 20 30.76 -20.82 -0.50
C LEU A 20 29.35 -21.43 -0.33
N SER A 21 28.66 -21.22 0.79
CA SER A 21 27.22 -21.56 0.86
C SER A 21 26.49 -20.98 2.08
N THR A 22 26.65 -19.70 2.39
CA THR A 22 25.57 -18.96 3.06
C THR A 22 25.44 -17.60 2.41
N GLY A 23 25.23 -17.59 1.10
CA GLY A 23 24.27 -16.63 0.59
C GLY A 23 22.98 -16.97 1.32
N VAL A 24 22.68 -16.23 2.39
CA VAL A 24 21.36 -16.24 2.98
C VAL A 24 20.47 -15.95 1.77
N ALA A 25 19.72 -16.94 1.31
CA ALA A 25 18.77 -16.68 0.25
C ALA A 25 17.83 -15.63 0.84
N ALA A 26 18.00 -14.37 0.43
CA ALA A 26 17.21 -13.27 0.94
C ALA A 26 15.73 -13.72 0.85
N GLN A 27 14.96 -13.50 1.91
CA GLN A 27 13.53 -13.77 1.91
C GLN A 27 12.92 -12.92 0.80
N ALA A 28 12.69 -13.49 -0.37
CA ALA A 28 12.40 -12.71 -1.56
C ALA A 28 11.03 -13.11 -2.07
N ALA A 29 9.98 -12.41 -1.65
CA ALA A 29 8.65 -12.55 -2.23
C ALA A 29 8.45 -11.57 -3.39
N THR A 30 7.34 -11.73 -4.12
CA THR A 30 6.80 -10.71 -5.01
C THR A 30 5.60 -10.04 -4.36
N LEU A 31 5.63 -8.72 -4.22
CA LEU A 31 4.45 -7.93 -3.84
C LEU A 31 3.68 -7.54 -5.09
N LYS A 32 2.38 -7.82 -5.09
CA LYS A 32 1.40 -7.33 -6.06
C LYS A 32 0.56 -6.23 -5.42
N VAL A 33 0.46 -5.09 -6.09
CA VAL A 33 -0.29 -3.92 -5.61
C VAL A 33 -1.41 -3.66 -6.59
N TYR A 34 -2.64 -3.70 -6.10
CA TYR A 34 -3.82 -3.40 -6.86
C TYR A 34 -4.39 -2.06 -6.43
N PHE A 35 -4.94 -1.30 -7.36
CA PHE A 35 -5.65 -0.06 -7.05
C PHE A 35 -7.15 -0.27 -7.29
N ARG A 36 -7.98 0.44 -6.53
CA ARG A 36 -9.42 0.55 -6.77
C ARG A 36 -9.92 1.90 -6.31
N GLU A 37 -11.11 2.24 -6.75
CA GLU A 37 -11.92 3.26 -6.09
C GLU A 37 -13.00 2.58 -5.23
N TRP A 38 -13.45 3.29 -4.21
CA TRP A 38 -14.57 2.86 -3.37
C TRP A 38 -15.46 4.06 -3.10
N HIS A 39 -16.76 3.90 -3.30
CA HIS A 39 -17.75 4.95 -3.10
C HIS A 39 -18.67 4.55 -1.95
N GLN A 40 -18.82 5.45 -0.97
CA GLN A 40 -19.76 5.27 0.12
C GLN A 40 -21.18 5.07 -0.43
N GLY A 41 -21.87 4.04 0.08
CA GLY A 41 -23.21 3.67 -0.38
C GLY A 41 -24.31 4.50 0.29
N THR A 42 -24.29 4.60 1.62
CA THR A 42 -25.32 5.33 2.38
C THR A 42 -24.72 6.18 3.49
N THR A 43 -25.40 7.26 3.85
CA THR A 43 -25.01 8.14 4.98
C THR A 43 -25.20 7.48 6.35
N SER A 44 -26.11 6.50 6.44
CA SER A 44 -26.39 5.78 7.70
C SER A 44 -25.29 4.81 8.13
N ASN A 45 -24.43 4.36 7.21
CA ASN A 45 -23.27 3.55 7.52
C ASN A 45 -22.09 3.96 6.64
N THR A 46 -21.18 4.73 7.24
CA THR A 46 -19.98 5.28 6.59
C THR A 46 -18.97 4.22 6.13
N TYR A 47 -19.14 2.97 6.57
CA TYR A 47 -18.22 1.88 6.23
C TYR A 47 -18.70 1.01 5.07
N LEU A 48 -19.96 1.13 4.64
CA LEU A 48 -20.51 0.31 3.57
C LEU A 48 -20.60 1.08 2.26
N GLY A 49 -20.17 0.44 1.18
CA GLY A 49 -20.14 1.04 -0.13
C GLY A 49 -19.89 0.04 -1.24
N THR A 50 -19.49 0.57 -2.39
CA THR A 50 -19.27 -0.17 -3.62
C THR A 50 -17.92 0.17 -4.20
N GLU A 51 -17.20 -0.86 -4.63
CA GLU A 51 -15.98 -0.71 -5.42
C GLU A 51 -16.29 -0.18 -6.84
N ASP A 52 -15.38 0.62 -7.38
CA ASP A 52 -15.27 0.88 -8.80
C ASP A 52 -13.90 0.39 -9.30
N LEU A 53 -13.94 -0.55 -10.25
CA LEU A 53 -12.77 -1.21 -10.82
C LEU A 53 -12.52 -0.78 -12.27
N THR A 54 -13.28 0.19 -12.79
CA THR A 54 -13.18 0.65 -14.18
C THR A 54 -11.95 1.51 -14.41
N THR A 55 -11.57 2.35 -13.44
CA THR A 55 -10.43 3.27 -13.55
C THR A 55 -9.08 2.56 -13.57
N PHE A 56 -8.87 1.60 -12.66
CA PHE A 56 -7.57 0.93 -12.51
C PHE A 56 -7.54 -0.50 -13.02
N GLY A 57 -8.71 -1.10 -13.31
CA GLY A 57 -8.83 -2.50 -13.71
C GLY A 57 -8.69 -3.48 -12.54
N THR A 58 -8.55 -4.76 -12.86
CA THR A 58 -8.50 -5.86 -11.89
C THR A 58 -7.12 -6.51 -11.75
N GLU A 59 -6.18 -6.14 -12.62
CA GLU A 59 -4.81 -6.67 -12.61
C GLU A 59 -3.92 -5.86 -11.66
N PRO A 60 -2.80 -6.43 -11.17
CA PRO A 60 -1.82 -5.69 -10.38
C PRO A 60 -1.32 -4.47 -11.17
N VAL A 61 -1.46 -3.29 -10.56
CA VAL A 61 -0.93 -2.04 -11.10
C VAL A 61 0.59 -2.01 -10.95
N LEU A 62 1.10 -2.47 -9.80
CA LEU A 62 2.52 -2.59 -9.52
C LEU A 62 2.87 -4.01 -9.08
N GLU A 63 4.00 -4.50 -9.55
CA GLU A 63 4.61 -5.74 -9.07
C GLU A 63 6.09 -5.52 -8.75
N VAL A 64 6.51 -5.87 -7.54
CA VAL A 64 7.90 -5.78 -7.09
C VAL A 64 8.38 -7.11 -6.51
N SER A 65 9.34 -7.72 -7.19
CA SER A 65 10.00 -8.95 -6.72
C SER A 65 11.17 -8.66 -5.79
N GLY A 66 11.56 -9.66 -5.00
CA GLY A 66 12.66 -9.55 -4.06
C GLY A 66 12.35 -8.64 -2.88
N VAL A 67 11.12 -8.68 -2.37
CA VAL A 67 10.73 -7.99 -1.13
C VAL A 67 10.87 -8.93 0.07
N GLU A 68 11.31 -8.35 1.19
CA GLU A 68 11.64 -9.08 2.43
C GLU A 68 10.62 -8.78 3.54
N SER A 69 10.59 -9.63 4.56
CA SER A 69 9.75 -9.41 5.76
C SER A 69 10.20 -8.21 6.61
N THR A 70 11.44 -7.75 6.40
CA THR A 70 12.09 -6.65 7.13
C THR A 70 11.75 -5.27 6.56
N ILE A 71 11.03 -5.19 5.43
CA ILE A 71 10.61 -3.92 4.85
C ILE A 71 9.11 -3.69 5.05
N THR A 72 8.73 -2.42 5.12
CA THR A 72 7.33 -2.00 5.24
C THR A 72 6.65 -1.89 3.88
N TYR A 73 5.31 -1.84 3.87
CA TYR A 73 4.57 -1.59 2.64
C TYR A 73 4.99 -0.29 1.96
N LYS A 74 5.22 0.79 2.72
CA LYS A 74 5.76 2.06 2.19
C LYS A 74 7.08 1.83 1.44
N GLN A 75 8.04 1.18 2.07
CA GLN A 75 9.35 0.93 1.45
C GLN A 75 9.23 0.05 0.20
N ALA A 76 8.31 -0.93 0.21
CA ALA A 76 8.04 -1.78 -0.94
C ALA A 76 7.41 -1.00 -2.11
N LEU A 77 6.49 -0.06 -1.82
CA LEU A 77 5.88 0.83 -2.82
C LEU A 77 6.92 1.78 -3.43
N GLU A 78 7.81 2.36 -2.61
CA GLU A 78 8.92 3.19 -3.10
C GLU A 78 9.89 2.38 -3.98
N LYS A 79 10.21 1.15 -3.57
CA LYS A 79 11.01 0.21 -4.36
C LYS A 79 10.33 -0.13 -5.69
N ALA A 80 9.01 -0.32 -5.69
CA ALA A 80 8.23 -0.56 -6.90
C ALA A 80 8.28 0.66 -7.85
N ALA A 81 8.01 1.86 -7.35
CA ALA A 81 8.03 3.09 -8.14
C ALA A 81 9.41 3.39 -8.75
N ALA A 82 10.50 3.01 -8.06
CA ALA A 82 11.86 3.18 -8.55
C ALA A 82 12.25 2.21 -9.68
N GLN A 83 11.47 1.15 -9.93
CA GLN A 83 11.76 0.22 -11.03
C GLN A 83 11.59 0.90 -12.38
N THR A 84 12.48 0.61 -13.34
CA THR A 84 12.47 1.20 -14.68
C THR A 84 11.11 1.13 -15.39
N LYS A 85 10.32 0.05 -15.16
CA LYS A 85 8.98 -0.10 -15.77
C LYS A 85 7.94 0.90 -15.25
N TYR A 86 8.11 1.41 -14.04
CA TYR A 86 7.17 2.29 -13.32
C TYR A 86 7.72 3.69 -13.05
N ASN A 87 9.03 3.88 -13.13
CA ASN A 87 9.67 5.17 -12.92
C ASN A 87 9.07 6.24 -13.85
N GLY A 88 8.72 7.39 -13.27
CA GLY A 88 8.04 8.49 -13.98
C GLY A 88 6.55 8.25 -14.29
N LYS A 89 6.03 7.03 -14.09
CA LYS A 89 4.60 6.72 -14.23
C LYS A 89 3.87 6.72 -12.90
N TYR A 90 4.55 6.30 -11.84
CA TYR A 90 4.00 6.24 -10.49
C TYR A 90 4.92 6.95 -9.51
N SER A 91 4.35 7.77 -8.63
CA SER A 91 5.06 8.36 -7.50
C SER A 91 4.13 8.46 -6.29
N PHE A 92 4.61 8.00 -5.16
CA PHE A 92 3.91 8.07 -3.88
C PHE A 92 4.30 9.35 -3.16
N VAL A 93 3.31 10.17 -2.82
CA VAL A 93 3.49 11.40 -2.06
C VAL A 93 3.02 11.13 -0.64
N TRP A 94 3.99 11.09 0.28
CA TRP A 94 3.75 10.90 1.69
C TRP A 94 3.51 12.23 2.38
N ASP A 95 2.77 12.20 3.48
CA ASP A 95 2.53 13.40 4.28
C ASP A 95 3.86 13.93 4.84
N LYS A 96 3.99 15.26 4.92
CA LYS A 96 5.24 15.90 5.33
C LYS A 96 5.46 15.80 6.84
N ASP A 97 4.39 15.93 7.61
CA ASP A 97 4.42 15.96 9.07
C ASP A 97 4.22 14.55 9.64
N HIS A 98 3.56 13.67 8.88
CA HIS A 98 3.30 12.27 9.21
C HIS A 98 3.69 11.32 8.05
N ALA A 99 4.99 11.16 7.82
CA ALA A 99 5.55 10.45 6.65
C ALA A 99 5.08 8.99 6.47
N GLU A 100 4.43 8.40 7.47
CA GLU A 100 3.81 7.09 7.43
C GLU A 100 2.46 7.05 6.67
N TYR A 101 1.82 8.21 6.43
CA TYR A 101 0.55 8.34 5.71
C TYR A 101 0.76 8.71 4.24
N LEU A 102 -0.03 8.08 3.36
CA LEU A 102 -0.05 8.37 1.93
C LEU A 102 -1.02 9.51 1.64
N SER A 103 -0.52 10.66 1.18
CA SER A 103 -1.34 11.83 0.87
C SER A 103 -1.81 11.84 -0.58
N ALA A 104 -0.99 11.35 -1.51
CA ALA A 104 -1.35 11.26 -2.92
C ALA A 104 -0.56 10.19 -3.67
N ILE A 105 -1.12 9.75 -4.79
CA ILE A 105 -0.40 8.99 -5.81
C ILE A 105 -0.44 9.80 -7.10
N LYS A 106 0.73 10.02 -7.69
CA LYS A 106 0.84 10.54 -9.06
C LYS A 106 0.81 9.37 -10.02
N ILE A 107 -0.14 9.37 -10.95
CA ILE A 107 -0.36 8.33 -11.95
C ILE A 107 -0.29 9.00 -13.32
N GLY A 108 0.80 8.77 -14.05
CA GLY A 108 1.14 9.54 -15.24
C GLY A 108 1.21 11.03 -14.91
N ASN A 109 0.35 11.83 -15.54
CA ASN A 109 0.28 13.28 -15.34
C ASN A 109 -0.78 13.70 -14.31
N GLU A 110 -1.55 12.76 -13.78
CA GLU A 110 -2.62 13.05 -12.83
C GLU A 110 -2.16 12.83 -11.39
N THR A 111 -2.62 13.70 -10.48
CA THR A 111 -2.39 13.54 -9.04
C THR A 111 -3.69 13.21 -8.35
N TRP A 112 -3.76 11.98 -7.83
CA TRP A 112 -4.86 11.48 -7.02
C TRP A 112 -4.50 11.76 -5.56
N GLY A 113 -4.90 12.91 -5.05
CA GLY A 113 -4.61 13.34 -3.67
C GLY A 113 -5.83 13.36 -2.78
N ILE A 114 -5.61 13.73 -1.51
CA ILE A 114 -6.70 14.02 -0.57
C ILE A 114 -7.53 15.18 -1.13
N LYS A 115 -8.85 14.98 -1.22
CA LYS A 115 -9.83 15.99 -1.64
C LYS A 115 -10.89 16.13 -0.55
N GLY A 116 -11.48 17.32 -0.44
CA GLY A 116 -12.53 17.59 0.53
C GLY A 116 -13.17 18.95 0.29
N GLY A 117 -14.51 19.00 0.28
CA GLY A 117 -15.24 20.25 0.11
C GLY A 117 -16.75 20.08 0.22
N ASN A 118 -17.43 21.20 0.43
CA ASN A 118 -18.88 21.24 0.31
C ASN A 118 -19.27 21.22 -1.16
N THR A 119 -20.38 20.54 -1.44
CA THR A 119 -21.04 20.44 -2.73
C THR A 119 -22.53 20.64 -2.52
N GLU A 120 -23.20 21.11 -3.56
CA GLU A 120 -24.64 21.42 -3.51
C GLU A 120 -25.00 22.31 -2.31
N GLU A 121 -24.31 23.44 -2.14
CA GLU A 121 -24.55 24.32 -1.01
C GLU A 121 -25.96 24.96 -1.04
N GLU A 122 -26.59 25.05 0.13
CA GLU A 122 -27.83 25.79 0.37
C GLU A 122 -27.51 27.00 1.26
N TYR A 123 -27.98 28.18 0.84
CA TYR A 123 -27.79 29.45 1.54
C TYR A 123 -29.14 30.03 1.96
N ASP A 124 -29.15 30.79 3.05
CA ASP A 124 -30.31 31.60 3.45
C ASP A 124 -30.37 32.95 2.71
N ASP A 125 -31.39 33.77 3.02
CA ASP A 125 -31.58 35.09 2.42
C ASP A 125 -30.45 36.10 2.74
N ASN A 126 -29.54 35.78 3.67
CA ASN A 126 -28.39 36.60 4.06
C ASN A 126 -27.06 36.08 3.47
N ASP A 127 -27.11 35.19 2.47
CA ASP A 127 -25.95 34.50 1.89
C ASP A 127 -25.14 33.67 2.91
N GLN A 128 -25.75 33.24 4.02
CA GLN A 128 -25.13 32.33 4.98
C GLN A 128 -25.41 30.87 4.58
N MET A 129 -24.35 30.05 4.47
CA MET A 129 -24.50 28.63 4.18
C MET A 129 -25.19 27.90 5.34
N ILE A 130 -26.35 27.31 5.08
CA ILE A 130 -27.19 26.62 6.07
C ILE A 130 -27.23 25.10 5.88
N GLY A 131 -26.66 24.58 4.80
CA GLY A 131 -26.46 23.15 4.59
C GLY A 131 -25.71 22.85 3.30
N ALA A 132 -25.06 21.69 3.25
CA ALA A 132 -24.39 21.19 2.05
C ALA A 132 -24.19 19.68 2.14
N ILE A 133 -23.74 19.07 1.04
CA ILE A 133 -23.16 17.73 1.04
C ILE A 133 -21.64 17.88 1.05
N TRP A 134 -20.99 17.46 2.13
CA TRP A 134 -19.54 17.34 2.13
C TRP A 134 -19.14 16.09 1.35
N VAL A 135 -18.18 16.23 0.45
CA VAL A 135 -17.56 15.13 -0.30
C VAL A 135 -16.06 15.20 -0.10
N GLY A 136 -15.44 14.06 0.20
CA GLY A 136 -14.00 13.97 0.24
C GLY A 136 -13.48 12.59 -0.08
N SER A 137 -12.23 12.54 -0.48
CA SER A 137 -11.59 11.33 -0.98
C SER A 137 -10.17 11.22 -0.45
N ALA A 138 -9.75 10.01 -0.09
CA ALA A 138 -8.40 9.75 0.42
C ALA A 138 -7.94 8.33 0.07
N TRP A 139 -6.63 8.10 0.15
CA TRP A 139 -6.06 6.76 -0.02
C TRP A 139 -6.10 5.98 1.30
N SER A 140 -6.71 4.81 1.24
CA SER A 140 -6.69 3.77 2.26
C SER A 140 -5.96 2.53 1.75
N TRP A 141 -5.70 1.57 2.62
CA TRP A 141 -5.03 0.33 2.22
C TRP A 141 -5.57 -0.88 2.98
N TYR A 142 -5.41 -2.07 2.41
CA TYR A 142 -5.60 -3.34 3.11
C TYR A 142 -4.79 -4.48 2.46
N PRO A 143 -4.42 -5.52 3.23
CA PRO A 143 -3.70 -6.67 2.69
C PRO A 143 -4.61 -7.59 1.86
N GLY A 144 -4.02 -8.32 0.92
CA GLY A 144 -4.72 -9.21 0.00
C GLY A 144 -5.04 -8.56 -1.35
N ASP A 145 -5.89 -9.23 -2.12
CA ASP A 145 -6.25 -8.90 -3.51
C ASP A 145 -7.77 -8.81 -3.72
N LYS A 146 -8.55 -8.84 -2.63
CA LYS A 146 -10.02 -8.79 -2.70
C LYS A 146 -10.49 -7.39 -3.06
N LEU A 147 -10.59 -7.10 -4.35
CA LEU A 147 -11.04 -5.80 -4.88
C LEU A 147 -12.53 -5.49 -4.64
N THR A 148 -13.35 -6.51 -4.35
CA THR A 148 -14.80 -6.38 -4.09
C THR A 148 -15.16 -6.21 -2.61
N LEU A 149 -14.18 -5.82 -1.78
CA LEU A 149 -14.39 -5.62 -0.34
C LEU A 149 -15.25 -4.37 -0.11
N LYS A 150 -16.47 -4.56 0.39
CA LYS A 150 -17.45 -3.48 0.58
C LYS A 150 -17.34 -2.73 1.91
N ASP A 151 -16.88 -3.42 2.95
CA ASP A 151 -16.87 -2.92 4.32
C ASP A 151 -15.47 -2.42 4.72
N THR A 152 -15.32 -1.11 4.81
CA THR A 152 -14.04 -0.44 5.12
C THR A 152 -13.70 -0.49 6.61
N SER A 153 -14.63 -0.87 7.50
CA SER A 153 -14.33 -1.04 8.94
C SER A 153 -13.30 -2.16 9.20
N SER A 154 -13.13 -3.05 8.22
CA SER A 154 -12.17 -4.15 8.24
C SER A 154 -10.74 -3.73 7.88
N TYR A 155 -10.54 -2.48 7.45
CA TYR A 155 -9.21 -2.00 7.09
C TYR A 155 -8.26 -1.99 8.28
N PRO A 156 -6.94 -2.15 8.05
CA PRO A 156 -5.94 -2.03 9.08
C PRO A 156 -5.98 -0.67 9.78
N LYS A 157 -5.74 -0.68 11.08
CA LYS A 157 -5.55 0.55 11.89
C LYS A 157 -4.11 1.04 11.88
N THR A 158 -3.21 0.30 11.24
CA THR A 158 -1.79 0.63 11.11
C THR A 158 -1.54 1.32 9.78
N THR A 159 -0.48 2.12 9.74
CA THR A 159 -0.09 2.83 8.52
C THR A 159 0.79 1.96 7.62
N LEU A 160 0.94 2.36 6.36
CA LEU A 160 1.85 1.72 5.40
C LEU A 160 3.32 1.85 5.83
N GLY A 161 3.66 2.93 6.53
CA GLY A 161 4.99 3.19 7.06
C GLY A 161 5.36 2.32 8.27
N GLU A 162 4.38 1.83 9.02
CA GLU A 162 4.59 1.05 10.24
C GLU A 162 4.41 -0.46 10.04
N THR A 163 3.75 -0.87 8.95
CA THR A 163 3.39 -2.27 8.74
C THR A 163 4.40 -2.99 7.85
N TYR A 164 5.06 -4.00 8.40
CA TYR A 164 5.96 -4.90 7.68
C TYR A 164 5.22 -5.85 6.74
N LEU A 165 5.86 -6.24 5.64
CA LEU A 165 5.31 -7.23 4.73
C LEU A 165 5.24 -8.62 5.40
N PRO A 166 4.13 -9.35 5.26
CA PRO A 166 3.95 -10.68 5.86
C PRO A 166 4.66 -11.80 5.08
N VAL A 167 5.91 -11.57 4.65
CA VAL A 167 6.73 -12.57 3.93
C VAL A 167 7.17 -13.66 4.90
N LYS A 168 6.94 -14.92 4.57
CA LYS A 168 7.20 -16.07 5.45
C LYS A 168 8.39 -16.92 5.00
N SER A 169 8.66 -16.99 3.70
CA SER A 169 9.57 -17.96 3.11
C SER A 169 10.94 -17.36 2.85
N VAL A 170 11.99 -18.06 3.32
CA VAL A 170 13.38 -17.74 3.02
C VAL A 170 13.73 -18.31 1.64
N GLY A 171 14.18 -17.46 0.71
CA GLY A 171 14.66 -17.90 -0.61
C GLY A 171 13.61 -18.46 -1.57
N ASN A 172 12.31 -18.17 -1.37
CA ASN A 172 11.25 -18.60 -2.27
C ASN A 172 10.68 -17.41 -3.06
N ASP A 173 11.19 -17.22 -4.27
CA ASP A 173 10.76 -16.22 -5.25
C ASP A 173 9.31 -16.39 -5.73
N LYS A 174 8.66 -17.51 -5.39
CA LYS A 174 7.26 -17.81 -5.72
C LYS A 174 6.27 -17.33 -4.68
N GLU A 175 6.72 -16.89 -3.50
CA GLU A 175 5.80 -16.30 -2.53
C GLU A 175 5.24 -15.00 -3.08
N VAL A 176 3.90 -14.90 -3.08
CA VAL A 176 3.19 -13.69 -3.48
C VAL A 176 2.52 -13.10 -2.26
N VAL A 177 2.84 -11.85 -1.99
CA VAL A 177 2.09 -10.99 -1.06
C VAL A 177 1.28 -10.02 -1.91
N SER A 178 0.07 -9.70 -1.47
CA SER A 178 -0.80 -8.75 -2.17
C SER A 178 -1.24 -7.64 -1.22
N MET A 179 -1.49 -6.47 -1.79
CA MET A 179 -2.20 -5.39 -1.12
C MET A 179 -3.10 -4.65 -2.10
N VAL A 180 -4.09 -3.96 -1.55
CA VAL A 180 -4.92 -3.02 -2.30
C VAL A 180 -4.70 -1.62 -1.73
N LEU A 181 -4.47 -0.65 -2.61
CA LEU A 181 -4.63 0.78 -2.33
C LEU A 181 -6.02 1.20 -2.84
N SER A 182 -6.84 1.70 -1.95
CA SER A 182 -8.24 2.05 -2.21
C SER A 182 -8.37 3.57 -2.15
N TYR A 183 -8.81 4.21 -3.22
CA TYR A 183 -9.18 5.62 -3.19
C TYR A 183 -10.65 5.72 -2.79
N ASP A 184 -10.87 6.01 -1.52
CA ASP A 184 -12.21 5.95 -0.94
C ASP A 184 -12.84 7.34 -0.95
N GLU A 185 -14.05 7.44 -1.48
CA GLU A 185 -14.89 8.63 -1.42
C GLU A 185 -15.94 8.49 -0.30
N THR A 186 -16.02 9.51 0.55
CA THR A 186 -16.99 9.65 1.62
C THR A 186 -17.85 10.89 1.38
N ARG A 187 -19.15 10.78 1.67
CA ARG A 187 -20.15 11.80 1.47
C ARG A 187 -21.11 11.86 2.66
N PHE A 188 -21.34 13.05 3.19
CA PHE A 188 -22.37 13.25 4.20
C PHE A 188 -23.00 14.63 4.11
N GLY A 189 -24.31 14.69 4.30
CA GLY A 189 -25.03 15.94 4.40
C GLY A 189 -24.88 16.57 5.78
N TRP A 190 -24.94 17.89 5.85
CA TRP A 190 -25.03 18.64 7.10
C TRP A 190 -25.99 19.82 6.97
N GLY A 191 -26.41 20.38 8.11
CA GLY A 191 -27.38 21.49 8.14
C GLY A 191 -28.74 21.07 7.56
N THR A 192 -29.32 21.87 6.68
CA THR A 192 -30.58 21.56 5.97
C THR A 192 -30.51 20.30 5.11
N LYS A 193 -29.30 19.77 4.85
CA LYS A 193 -29.08 18.54 4.07
C LYS A 193 -28.70 17.31 4.90
N ALA A 194 -28.77 17.36 6.23
CA ALA A 194 -28.31 16.26 7.10
C ALA A 194 -28.91 14.89 6.74
N ASP A 195 -30.17 14.85 6.29
CA ASP A 195 -30.88 13.62 5.93
C ASP A 195 -30.78 13.25 4.43
N LYS A 196 -30.03 14.02 3.63
CA LYS A 196 -29.89 13.77 2.18
C LYS A 196 -28.63 12.95 1.89
N THR A 197 -28.78 11.93 1.05
CA THR A 197 -27.67 11.29 0.33
C THR A 197 -27.46 12.05 -0.98
N GLY A 198 -26.29 12.65 -1.19
CA GLY A 198 -25.96 13.26 -2.50
C GLY A 198 -26.03 12.23 -3.64
N THR A 199 -26.20 12.68 -4.88
CA THR A 199 -26.19 11.79 -6.06
C THR A 199 -24.77 11.45 -6.47
N ASN A 200 -24.43 10.17 -6.65
CA ASN A 200 -23.14 9.72 -7.23
C ASN A 200 -23.04 10.11 -8.70
#